data_AF-A0A811YS65-F1
#
_entry.id   AF-A0A811YS65-F1
#
_cell.length_a   1.000
_cell.length_b   1.000
_cell.length_c   1.000
_cell.angle_alpha   90.00
_cell.angle_beta   90.00
_cell.angle_gamma   90.00
#
_symmetry.space_group_name_H-M   'P 1'
#
loop_
_entity.id
_entity.type
_entity.pdbx_description
1 polymer ?
#
loop_
_entity_poly.entity_id
_entity_poly.type
_entity_poly.pdbx_seq_one_letter_code
_entity_poly.pdbx_strand_id
1 'polypeptide(L)' 'MGHQQLYWSHARKFGQGSSSCHIYSNRHGLIRKYGLNICHQCFCQYAKDIGFIKLD' A
#
# COMPACT_ATOMS: atom_id res chain seq x y z
N MET A 1 -9.29 -30.89 10.26
CA MET A 1 -10.11 -29.68 10.50
C MET A 1 -9.32 -28.49 11.05
N GLY A 2 -8.22 -28.68 11.79
CA GLY A 2 -7.48 -27.54 12.41
C GLY A 2 -6.80 -26.54 11.44
N HIS A 3 -6.41 -26.95 10.23
CA HIS A 3 -5.75 -26.06 9.26
C HIS A 3 -6.55 -24.79 8.94
N GLN A 4 -7.88 -24.92 8.81
CA GLN A 4 -8.76 -23.78 8.49
C GLN A 4 -8.81 -22.73 9.61
N GLN A 5 -8.69 -23.14 10.88
CA GLN A 5 -8.66 -22.23 12.03
C GLN A 5 -7.30 -21.53 12.20
N LEU A 6 -6.22 -22.17 11.73
CA LEU A 6 -4.85 -21.64 11.86
C LEU A 6 -4.47 -20.71 10.70
N TYR A 7 -4.94 -21.00 9.48
CA TYR A 7 -4.65 -20.17 8.31
C TYR A 7 -5.26 -18.78 8.47
N TRP A 8 -4.45 -17.73 8.30
CA TRP A 8 -4.90 -16.33 8.39
C TRP A 8 -5.47 -15.90 9.76
N SER A 9 -5.20 -16.66 10.83
CA SER A 9 -5.70 -16.42 12.19
C SER A 9 -5.33 -15.05 12.78
N HIS A 10 -4.17 -14.50 12.42
CA HIS A 10 -3.73 -13.19 12.89
C HIS A 10 -4.49 -12.06 12.19
N ALA A 11 -5.17 -11.23 12.99
CA ALA A 11 -5.88 -10.05 12.50
C ALA A 11 -4.91 -9.02 11.90
N ARG A 12 -5.15 -8.58 10.67
CA ARG A 12 -4.34 -7.57 9.94
C ARG A 12 -5.11 -6.28 9.72
N LYS A 13 -5.77 -5.78 10.77
CA LYS A 13 -6.58 -4.55 10.68
C LYS A 13 -5.72 -3.28 10.66
N PHE A 14 -4.52 -3.33 11.24
CA PHE A 14 -3.62 -2.18 11.40
C PHE A 14 -2.14 -2.56 11.25
N GLY A 15 -1.27 -1.55 11.20
CA GLY A 15 0.18 -1.72 11.05
C GLY A 15 0.63 -1.92 9.60
N GLN A 16 1.93 -2.07 9.40
CA GLN A 16 2.52 -2.13 8.05
C GLN A 16 2.02 -3.33 7.23
N GLY A 17 1.73 -4.47 7.87
CA GLY A 17 1.19 -5.66 7.21
C GLY A 17 -0.28 -5.58 6.81
N SER A 18 -1.00 -4.53 7.23
CA SER A 18 -2.43 -4.36 6.95
C SER A 18 -2.72 -3.74 5.58
N SER A 19 -1.79 -2.95 5.06
CA SER A 19 -1.97 -2.20 3.82
C SER A 19 -0.83 -2.51 2.86
N SER A 20 -1.15 -2.58 1.57
CA SER A 20 -0.20 -2.81 0.50
C SER A 20 -0.45 -1.84 -0.64
N CYS A 21 0.59 -1.59 -1.44
CA CYS A 21 0.50 -0.77 -2.63
C CYS A 21 -0.54 -1.32 -3.61
N HIS A 22 -1.42 -0.46 -4.13
CA HIS A 22 -2.42 -0.86 -5.12
C HIS A 22 -1.82 -1.40 -6.44
N ILE A 23 -0.57 -1.07 -6.77
CA ILE A 23 0.05 -1.42 -8.06
C ILE A 23 0.82 -2.75 -7.99
N TYR A 24 1.82 -2.83 -7.09
CA TYR A 24 2.72 -3.99 -6.99
C TYR A 24 2.57 -4.78 -5.68
N SER A 25 1.59 -4.45 -4.83
CA SER A 25 1.37 -5.07 -3.52
C SER A 25 2.55 -4.99 -2.52
N ASN A 26 3.54 -4.13 -2.78
CA ASN A 26 4.61 -3.84 -1.83
C ASN A 26 4.05 -3.17 -0.56
N ARG A 27 4.57 -3.56 0.62
CA ARG A 27 4.18 -3.02 1.93
C ARG A 27 5.13 -1.93 2.45
N HIS A 28 6.29 -1.75 1.81
CA HIS A 28 7.30 -0.79 2.22
C HIS A 28 7.12 0.56 1.54
N GLY A 29 7.38 1.63 2.29
CA GLY A 29 7.37 3.01 1.77
C GLY A 29 6.04 3.39 1.11
N LEU A 30 4.93 3.01 1.75
CA LEU A 30 3.57 3.28 1.29
C LEU A 30 3.16 4.72 1.61
N ILE A 31 2.75 5.47 0.59
CA ILE A 31 2.17 6.80 0.71
C ILE A 31 0.66 6.62 0.90
N ARG A 32 0.19 6.88 2.11
CA ARG A 32 -1.23 6.76 2.51
C ARG A 32 -1.97 8.10 2.50
N LYS A 33 -1.25 9.20 2.28
CA LYS A 33 -1.82 10.56 2.25
C LYS A 33 -2.84 10.67 1.12
N TYR A 34 -3.94 11.36 1.39
CA TYR A 34 -5.06 11.55 0.45
C TYR A 34 -5.71 10.26 -0.06
N GLY A 35 -5.51 9.12 0.62
CA GLY A 35 -6.09 7.84 0.21
C GLY A 35 -5.41 7.17 -0.97
N LEU A 36 -4.22 7.63 -1.39
CA LEU A 36 -3.52 7.10 -2.56
C LEU A 36 -3.09 5.63 -2.38
N ASN A 37 -2.59 5.25 -1.20
CA ASN A 37 -2.16 3.89 -0.87
C ASN A 37 -1.21 3.26 -1.92
N ILE A 38 -0.27 4.05 -2.45
CA ILE A 38 0.74 3.60 -3.42
C ILE A 38 2.15 3.72 -2.85
N CYS A 39 3.08 2.90 -3.35
CA CYS A 39 4.47 2.94 -2.92
C CYS A 39 5.17 4.21 -3.44
N HIS A 40 6.22 4.69 -2.78
CA HIS A 40 6.95 5.90 -3.23
C HIS A 40 7.55 5.76 -4.64
N GLN A 41 8.03 4.57 -5.02
CA GLN A 41 8.51 4.30 -6.39
C GLN A 41 7.38 4.44 -7.40
N CYS A 42 6.23 3.87 -7.06
CA CYS A 42 4.99 3.93 -7.83
C CYS A 42 4.51 5.39 -7.96
N PHE A 43 4.55 6.15 -6.87
CA PHE A 43 4.16 7.55 -6.87
C PHE A 43 5.02 8.36 -7.83
N CYS A 44 6.35 8.22 -7.81
CA CYS A 44 7.21 8.95 -8.75
C CYS A 44 6.90 8.62 -10.21
N GLN A 45 6.53 7.37 -10.51
CA GLN A 45 6.18 6.94 -11.87
C GLN A 45 4.87 7.56 -12.35
N TYR A 46 3.83 7.57 -11.49
CA TYR A 46 2.47 8.02 -11.85
C TYR A 46 2.16 9.45 -11.38
N ALA A 47 3.09 10.17 -10.75
CA ALA A 47 2.85 11.49 -10.18
C ALA A 47 2.24 12.46 -11.20
N LYS A 48 2.78 12.47 -12.43
CA LYS A 48 2.31 13.32 -13.52
C LYS A 48 0.87 12.96 -13.94
N ASP A 49 0.57 11.67 -14.05
CA ASP A 49 -0.76 11.18 -14.46
C ASP A 49 -1.82 11.45 -13.39
N ILE A 50 -1.42 11.42 -12.12
CA ILE A 50 -2.27 11.80 -10.97
C ILE A 50 -2.50 13.33 -10.95
N GLY A 51 -1.67 14.10 -11.64
CA GLY A 51 -1.74 15.57 -11.69
C GLY A 51 -0.82 16.29 -10.71
N PHE A 52 0.12 15.58 -10.07
CA PHE A 52 1.18 16.22 -9.29
C PHE A 52 2.23 16.81 -10.23
N ILE A 53 2.46 18.11 -10.10
CA ILE A 53 3.48 18.86 -10.84
C ILE A 53 4.49 19.38 -9.82
N LYS A 54 5.78 19.22 -10.12
CA LYS A 54 6.83 19.86 -9.34
C LYS A 54 6.79 21.36 -9.62
N LEU A 55 6.37 22.13 -8.63
CA LEU A 55 6.59 23.57 -8.61
C LEU A 55 8.01 23.81 -8.06
N ASP A 56 8.67 24.85 -8.57
CA ASP A 56 10.03 25.24 -8.19
C ASP A 56 10.15 25.52 -6.68
#